data_AF-A0A6L7TV28-F1
#
_entry.id   AF-A0A6L7TV28-F1
#
_cell.length_a   1.000
_cell.length_b   1.000
_cell.length_c   1.000
_cell.angle_alpha   90.00
_cell.angle_beta   90.00
_cell.angle_gamma   90.00
#
_symmetry.space_group_name_H-M   'P 1'
#
loop_
_entity.id
_entity.type
_entity.pdbx_description
1 polymer ?
#
loop_
_entity_poly.entity_id
_entity_poly.type
_entity_poly.pdbx_seq_one_letter_code
_entity_poly.pdbx_strand_id
1 'polypeptide(L)'
;MNILATDDTALRALAAMPFLDRLELAAASGLTERTAHNALIRLREGGLADFVQHAGPLTASTRRWYVTACGAGLLARTDETPVDRLLRRLPVSAHWQRLLLERLDAAAVIYRLASGLAAAEGDFRFRWYRAAALDAAMVLDGGRTVGVIRQGAAAERTAFSERFRRLLDPREDVPRALLALMPDGARLRQDRRLLARYPGPAFLAVEQDAANALSGDPVWHLTSGPAVLSLEEVLERLRPGGSLPVEPPLSRRSPPRDLSIPPEPENTQGHLLPVVLKASHKGVLDRLAGWPLITAGDLRSLTGFSPSGLSQVITRLERLGLAAKFRLAGRSRLSLTRRGLTYLARRDRTSAADAVRRWSVESANGEYPADWREVAGTRSRPLARTIEHTDGVHRFLGRMSEQARERGCRVVQFDPPHRAVRRFRHRGRLRSIHPDAFGILRRGGETFPFFLEWERRAVRPGTMATRLAPYLRYYSSKQPLDDHGDWPLVLVVFDDELAESNFHGVARREMDRAGVDVPLWVSHTAILERVGPLGKAWRSPKVLEPKHVF
;
A
#
# COMPACT_ATOMS: atom_id res chain seq x y z
N MET A 1 40.18 -6.01 19.93
CA MET A 1 38.98 -6.64 20.49
C MET A 1 38.76 -7.94 19.73
N ASN A 2 38.90 -9.09 20.40
CA ASN A 2 38.65 -10.38 19.75
C ASN A 2 37.14 -10.58 19.68
N ILE A 3 36.60 -10.58 18.46
CA ILE A 3 35.18 -10.85 18.21
C ILE A 3 34.98 -12.37 18.09
N LEU A 4 33.93 -12.91 18.71
CA LEU A 4 33.60 -14.33 18.54
C LEU A 4 33.16 -14.57 17.09
N ALA A 5 33.41 -15.77 16.56
CA ALA A 5 32.98 -16.12 15.19
C ALA A 5 31.47 -15.89 14.97
N THR A 6 30.65 -16.20 15.97
CA THR A 6 29.19 -15.94 15.91
C THR A 6 28.85 -14.45 15.86
N ASP A 7 29.65 -13.60 16.49
CA ASP A 7 29.43 -12.15 16.52
C ASP A 7 29.86 -11.52 15.19
N ASP A 8 30.94 -12.02 14.58
CA ASP A 8 31.36 -11.63 13.22
C ASP A 8 30.31 -12.01 12.18
N THR A 9 29.80 -13.25 12.23
CA THR A 9 28.71 -13.72 11.36
C THR A 9 27.46 -12.84 11.49
N ALA A 10 27.02 -12.52 12.72
CA ALA A 10 25.87 -11.65 12.96
C ALA A 10 26.12 -10.22 12.45
N LEU A 11 27.31 -9.66 12.66
CA LEU A 11 27.67 -8.31 12.22
C LEU A 11 27.70 -8.20 10.69
N ARG A 12 28.19 -9.23 10.00
CA ARG A 12 28.18 -9.32 8.53
C ARG A 12 26.77 -9.41 7.96
N ALA A 13 25.91 -10.23 8.56
CA ALA A 13 24.51 -10.33 8.16
C ALA A 13 23.79 -8.98 8.34
N LEU A 14 23.98 -8.29 9.48
CA LEU A 14 23.45 -6.94 9.70
C LEU A 14 24.01 -5.91 8.71
N ALA A 15 25.27 -6.06 8.28
CA ALA A 15 25.84 -5.15 7.30
C ALA A 15 25.27 -5.37 5.89
N ALA A 16 24.98 -6.61 5.51
CA ALA A 16 24.33 -6.95 4.25
C ALA A 16 22.83 -6.58 4.25
N MET A 17 22.16 -6.73 5.39
CA MET A 17 20.74 -6.50 5.60
C MET A 17 20.51 -5.65 6.86
N PRO A 18 20.67 -4.32 6.79
CA PRO A 18 20.49 -3.45 7.95
C PRO A 18 19.02 -3.42 8.38
N PHE A 19 18.76 -3.29 9.68
CA PHE A 19 17.43 -3.30 10.30
C PHE A 19 16.72 -4.67 10.32
N LEU A 20 17.48 -5.76 10.34
CA LEU A 20 16.94 -7.08 10.69
C LEU A 20 16.42 -7.06 12.13
N ASP A 21 15.34 -7.78 12.40
CA ASP A 21 15.05 -8.21 13.76
C ASP A 21 15.80 -9.49 14.12
N ARG A 22 15.61 -9.98 15.35
CA ARG A 22 16.32 -11.14 15.88
C ARG A 22 16.03 -12.43 15.11
N LEU A 23 14.78 -12.65 14.71
CA LEU A 23 14.38 -13.88 14.01
C LEU A 23 14.88 -13.84 12.56
N GLU A 24 14.76 -12.68 11.93
CA GLU A 24 15.25 -12.47 10.57
C GLU A 24 16.78 -12.57 10.51
N LEU A 25 17.49 -12.10 11.55
CA LEU A 25 18.93 -12.27 11.65
C LEU A 25 19.32 -13.75 11.78
N ALA A 26 18.63 -14.51 12.64
CA ALA A 26 18.88 -15.94 12.79
C ALA A 26 18.76 -16.66 11.43
N ALA A 27 17.67 -16.40 10.71
CA ALA A 27 17.43 -16.95 9.37
C ALA A 27 18.51 -16.53 8.35
N ALA A 28 18.82 -15.23 8.26
CA ALA A 28 19.77 -14.71 7.28
C ALA A 28 21.25 -15.06 7.56
N SER A 29 21.57 -15.55 8.76
CA SER A 29 22.94 -15.87 9.18
C SER A 29 23.18 -17.35 9.45
N GLY A 30 22.14 -18.19 9.33
CA GLY A 30 22.19 -19.60 9.72
C GLY A 30 22.37 -19.84 11.22
N LEU A 31 22.33 -18.80 12.05
CA LEU A 31 22.46 -18.91 13.50
C LEU A 31 21.14 -19.38 14.12
N THR A 32 21.22 -20.08 15.25
CA THR A 32 20.02 -20.31 16.07
C THR A 32 19.48 -18.99 16.62
N GLU A 33 18.18 -18.93 16.88
CA GLU A 33 17.53 -17.75 17.47
C GLU A 33 18.20 -17.27 18.77
N ARG A 34 18.60 -18.22 19.63
CA ARG A 34 19.31 -17.93 20.89
C ARG A 34 20.71 -17.38 20.63
N THR A 35 21.45 -17.95 19.69
CA THR A 35 22.80 -17.47 19.33
C THR A 35 22.74 -16.07 18.73
N ALA A 36 21.81 -15.82 17.80
CA ALA A 36 21.59 -14.50 17.23
C ALA A 36 21.22 -13.45 18.30
N HIS A 37 20.38 -13.82 19.27
CA HIS A 37 20.04 -12.95 20.41
C HIS A 37 21.28 -12.52 21.20
N ASN A 38 22.08 -13.51 21.60
CA ASN A 38 23.25 -13.28 22.44
C ASN A 38 24.32 -12.48 21.70
N ALA A 39 24.50 -12.74 20.40
CA ALA A 39 25.39 -11.96 19.54
C ALA A 39 24.95 -10.49 19.48
N LEU A 40 23.65 -10.21 19.29
CA LEU A 40 23.13 -8.85 19.27
C LEU A 40 23.36 -8.09 20.58
N ILE A 41 23.23 -8.76 21.73
CA ILE A 41 23.52 -8.16 23.05
C ILE A 41 25.01 -7.77 23.12
N ARG A 42 25.92 -8.70 22.82
CA ARG A 42 27.37 -8.43 22.86
C ARG A 42 27.80 -7.37 21.85
N LEU A 43 27.27 -7.40 20.64
CA LEU A 43 27.54 -6.38 19.62
C LEU A 43 27.09 -5.00 20.09
N ARG A 44 25.99 -4.90 20.85
CA ARG A 44 25.52 -3.64 21.45
C ARG A 44 26.44 -3.15 22.56
N GLU A 45 26.80 -4.04 23.48
CA GLU A 45 27.71 -3.74 24.59
C GLU A 45 29.08 -3.28 24.08
N GLY A 46 29.57 -3.87 22.98
CA GLY A 46 30.78 -3.45 22.29
C GLY A 46 30.63 -2.20 21.39
N GLY A 47 29.44 -1.59 21.33
CA GLY A 47 29.15 -0.42 20.49
C GLY A 47 29.24 -0.68 18.98
N LEU A 48 29.19 -1.93 18.53
CA LEU A 48 29.30 -2.35 17.13
C LEU A 48 27.95 -2.36 16.39
N ALA A 49 26.87 -2.60 17.13
CA ALA A 49 25.50 -2.55 16.63
C ALA A 49 24.61 -1.81 17.61
N ASP A 50 23.49 -1.29 17.13
CA ASP A 50 22.43 -0.73 17.98
C ASP A 50 21.07 -0.99 17.32
N PHE A 51 19.97 -0.57 17.94
CA PHE A 51 18.63 -0.81 17.40
C PHE A 51 17.71 0.38 17.46
N VAL A 52 16.70 0.34 16.59
CA VAL A 52 15.52 1.21 16.68
C VAL A 52 14.28 0.37 16.98
N GLN A 53 13.33 0.91 17.72
CA GLN A 53 12.03 0.28 17.91
C GLN A 53 11.17 0.58 16.67
N HIS A 54 10.59 -0.45 16.06
CA HIS A 54 9.75 -0.28 14.87
C HIS A 54 8.46 -1.07 15.03
N ALA A 55 7.34 -0.47 14.62
CA ALA A 55 6.06 -1.14 14.47
C ALA A 55 5.46 -0.74 13.11
N GLY A 56 5.19 -1.71 12.26
CA GLY A 56 4.55 -1.51 10.97
C GLY A 56 3.04 -1.76 11.05
N PRO A 57 2.25 -1.35 10.04
CA PRO A 57 0.86 -1.79 9.91
C PRO A 57 0.73 -3.30 9.71
N LEU A 58 1.73 -3.92 9.07
CA LEU A 58 1.73 -5.34 8.69
C LEU A 58 2.66 -6.20 9.54
N THR A 59 3.51 -5.57 10.37
CA THR A 59 4.54 -6.26 11.15
C THR A 59 4.42 -5.89 12.62
N ALA A 60 4.58 -6.88 13.50
CA ALA A 60 4.59 -6.67 14.93
C ALA A 60 5.71 -5.69 15.37
N SER A 61 5.54 -5.11 16.56
CA SER A 61 6.55 -4.25 17.17
C SER A 61 7.83 -5.06 17.44
N THR A 62 8.96 -4.63 16.89
CA THR A 62 10.24 -5.35 16.96
C THR A 62 11.40 -4.37 17.15
N ARG A 63 12.52 -4.88 17.68
CA ARG A 63 13.81 -4.17 17.66
C ARG A 63 14.51 -4.46 16.35
N ARG A 64 14.83 -3.42 15.60
CA ARG A 64 15.44 -3.49 14.28
C ARG A 64 16.88 -3.00 14.36
N TRP A 65 17.81 -3.91 14.15
CA TRP A 65 19.23 -3.73 14.47
C TRP A 65 20.02 -3.19 13.30
N TYR A 66 20.95 -2.28 13.55
CA TYR A 66 21.81 -1.67 12.53
C TYR A 66 23.27 -1.62 12.99
N VAL A 67 24.18 -1.57 12.02
CA VAL A 67 25.62 -1.48 12.26
C VAL A 67 26.01 -0.03 12.55
N THR A 68 26.76 0.21 13.63
CA THR A 68 27.27 1.54 14.00
C THR A 68 28.52 1.90 13.18
N ALA A 69 29.01 3.14 13.28
CA ALA A 69 30.29 3.53 12.67
C ALA A 69 31.46 2.66 13.17
N CYS A 70 31.46 2.30 14.46
CA CYS A 70 32.47 1.42 15.05
C CYS A 70 32.39 0.00 14.45
N GLY A 71 31.18 -0.57 14.35
CA GLY A 71 30.95 -1.87 13.73
C GLY A 71 31.39 -1.92 12.27
N ALA A 72 31.07 -0.89 11.48
CA ALA A 72 31.52 -0.79 10.10
C ALA A 72 33.06 -0.69 9.99
N GLY A 73 33.70 0.03 10.92
CA GLY A 73 35.16 0.11 11.02
C GLY A 73 35.82 -1.22 11.40
N LEU A 74 35.18 -2.00 12.28
CA LEU A 74 35.66 -3.35 12.62
C LEU A 74 35.58 -4.29 11.42
N LEU A 75 34.41 -4.36 10.74
CA LEU A 75 34.25 -5.18 9.54
C LEU A 75 35.27 -4.83 8.46
N ALA A 76 35.54 -3.54 8.25
CA ALA A 76 36.53 -3.08 7.28
C ALA A 76 37.93 -3.64 7.59
N ARG A 77 38.33 -3.65 8.86
CA ARG A 77 39.61 -4.22 9.30
C ARG A 77 39.66 -5.73 9.15
N THR A 78 38.61 -6.44 9.57
CA THR A 78 38.51 -7.90 9.43
C THR A 78 38.54 -8.35 7.96
N ASP A 79 37.95 -7.56 7.06
CA ASP A 79 37.94 -7.81 5.61
C ASP A 79 39.19 -7.34 4.88
N GLU A 80 40.18 -6.79 5.61
CA GLU A 80 41.37 -6.14 5.04
C GLU A 80 41.01 -5.13 3.93
N THR A 81 39.87 -4.46 4.10
CA THR A 81 39.24 -3.62 3.08
C THR A 81 39.09 -2.20 3.63
N PRO A 82 39.55 -1.15 2.93
CA PRO A 82 39.33 0.22 3.36
C PRO A 82 37.84 0.49 3.62
N VAL A 83 37.52 1.18 4.72
CA VAL A 83 36.12 1.46 5.12
C VAL A 83 35.31 2.06 3.97
N ASP A 84 35.91 2.95 3.18
CA ASP A 84 35.29 3.56 2.01
C ASP A 84 34.86 2.57 0.91
N ARG A 85 35.61 1.47 0.74
CA ARG A 85 35.26 0.39 -0.20
C ARG A 85 34.15 -0.47 0.39
N LEU A 86 34.17 -0.73 1.70
CA LEU A 86 33.08 -1.41 2.40
C LEU A 86 31.77 -0.61 2.30
N LEU A 87 31.79 0.71 2.55
CA LEU A 87 30.62 1.60 2.43
C LEU A 87 30.07 1.72 1.00
N ARG A 88 30.86 1.38 -0.03
CA ARG A 88 30.40 1.27 -1.43
C ARG A 88 29.68 -0.04 -1.70
N ARG A 89 30.17 -1.13 -1.11
CA ARG A 89 29.71 -2.50 -1.35
C ARG A 89 28.47 -2.84 -0.52
N LEU A 90 28.42 -2.39 0.72
CA LEU A 90 27.39 -2.76 1.69
C LEU A 90 26.44 -1.59 2.02
N PRO A 91 25.16 -1.87 2.32
CA PRO A 91 24.16 -0.86 2.65
C PRO A 91 24.29 -0.24 4.05
N VAL A 92 25.50 -0.04 4.57
CA VAL A 92 25.73 0.47 5.94
C VAL A 92 26.09 1.96 6.02
N SER A 93 26.31 2.63 4.89
CA SER A 93 26.58 4.09 4.89
C SER A 93 25.42 4.91 5.46
N ALA A 94 25.68 6.12 5.95
CA ALA A 94 24.62 7.03 6.42
C ALA A 94 23.52 7.30 5.37
N HIS A 95 23.89 7.33 4.08
CA HIS A 95 22.92 7.49 3.00
C HIS A 95 21.98 6.27 2.90
N TRP A 96 22.55 5.06 2.96
CA TRP A 96 21.77 3.83 2.95
C TRP A 96 20.90 3.69 4.20
N GLN A 97 21.45 4.00 5.36
CA GLN A 97 20.72 4.02 6.63
C GLN A 97 19.50 4.93 6.53
N ARG A 98 19.69 6.18 6.06
CA ARG A 98 18.58 7.11 5.80
C ARG A 98 17.55 6.52 4.83
N LEU A 99 17.99 5.95 3.71
CA LEU A 99 17.10 5.41 2.69
C LEU A 99 16.26 4.23 3.19
N LEU A 100 16.91 3.29 3.88
CA LEU A 100 16.24 2.12 4.45
C LEU A 100 15.31 2.51 5.59
N LEU A 101 15.70 3.49 6.41
CA LEU A 101 14.80 4.06 7.42
C LEU A 101 13.56 4.68 6.80
N GLU A 102 13.71 5.49 5.74
CA GLU A 102 12.56 6.05 4.98
C GLU A 102 11.63 4.96 4.41
N ARG A 103 12.13 3.72 4.25
CA ARG A 103 11.43 2.55 3.70
C ARG A 103 11.27 1.42 4.71
N LEU A 104 11.38 1.69 6.01
CA LEU A 104 11.54 0.65 7.03
C LEU A 104 10.36 -0.33 7.07
N ASP A 105 9.13 0.14 6.81
CA ASP A 105 7.96 -0.73 6.71
C ASP A 105 8.08 -1.75 5.56
N ALA A 106 8.59 -1.31 4.41
CA ALA A 106 8.83 -2.20 3.26
C ALA A 106 10.03 -3.12 3.51
N ALA A 107 11.08 -2.62 4.16
CA ALA A 107 12.25 -3.42 4.53
C ALA A 107 11.86 -4.57 5.47
N ALA A 108 11.03 -4.30 6.48
CA ALA A 108 10.54 -5.31 7.41
C ALA A 108 9.79 -6.44 6.70
N VAL A 109 8.89 -6.11 5.76
CA VAL A 109 8.17 -7.13 4.98
C VAL A 109 9.13 -7.93 4.07
N ILE A 110 10.07 -7.26 3.40
CA ILE A 110 11.04 -7.93 2.53
C ILE A 110 11.97 -8.85 3.33
N TYR A 111 12.32 -8.50 4.57
CA TYR A 111 13.13 -9.36 5.43
C TYR A 111 12.38 -10.56 5.97
N ARG A 112 11.07 -10.43 6.22
CA ARG A 112 10.22 -11.60 6.52
C ARG A 112 10.16 -12.56 5.35
N LEU A 113 10.00 -12.04 4.13
CA LEU A 113 10.13 -12.83 2.92
C LEU A 113 11.51 -13.50 2.79
N ALA A 114 12.59 -12.75 3.01
CA ALA A 114 13.95 -13.29 2.97
C ALA A 114 14.17 -14.39 4.03
N SER A 115 13.53 -14.29 5.20
CA SER A 115 13.58 -15.32 6.23
C SER A 115 12.85 -16.59 5.81
N GLY A 116 11.69 -16.46 5.16
CA GLY A 116 10.97 -17.59 4.57
C GLY A 116 11.77 -18.25 3.44
N LEU A 117 12.51 -17.46 2.65
CA LEU A 117 13.43 -17.97 1.63
C LEU A 117 14.60 -18.73 2.25
N ALA A 118 15.20 -18.20 3.32
CA ALA A 118 16.27 -18.88 4.06
C ALA A 118 15.83 -20.25 4.59
N ALA A 119 14.59 -20.32 5.11
CA ALA A 119 14.03 -21.56 5.61
C ALA A 119 13.81 -22.60 4.50
N ALA A 120 13.51 -22.18 3.28
CA ALA A 120 13.24 -23.05 2.14
C ALA A 120 14.51 -23.48 1.37
N GLU A 121 15.50 -22.60 1.24
CA GLU A 121 16.67 -22.79 0.35
C GLU A 121 18.02 -22.78 1.07
N GLY A 122 18.04 -22.46 2.37
CA GLY A 122 19.28 -22.28 3.11
C GLY A 122 19.97 -20.95 2.79
N ASP A 123 21.19 -21.02 2.25
CA ASP A 123 22.03 -19.83 2.05
C ASP A 123 21.62 -19.03 0.80
N PHE A 124 21.70 -17.70 0.92
CA PHE A 124 21.45 -16.80 -0.19
C PHE A 124 22.24 -15.50 -0.05
N ARG A 125 22.47 -14.82 -1.18
CA ARG A 125 23.04 -13.47 -1.19
C ARG A 125 21.95 -12.44 -1.43
N PHE A 126 21.81 -11.52 -0.48
CA PHE A 126 20.83 -10.44 -0.55
C PHE A 126 21.43 -9.14 -1.12
N ARG A 127 20.63 -8.39 -1.90
CA ARG A 127 21.00 -7.07 -2.41
C ARG A 127 19.83 -6.09 -2.37
N TRP A 128 20.05 -4.91 -1.79
CA TRP A 128 19.13 -3.77 -1.87
C TRP A 128 19.37 -2.92 -3.12
N TYR A 129 18.31 -2.26 -3.61
CA TYR A 129 18.38 -1.28 -4.70
C TYR A 129 17.91 0.11 -4.27
N ARG A 130 18.69 1.14 -4.60
CA ARG A 130 18.36 2.54 -4.34
C ARG A 130 17.47 3.15 -5.40
N ALA A 131 17.85 2.94 -6.65
CA ALA A 131 17.37 3.63 -7.84
C ALA A 131 16.80 2.68 -8.90
N ALA A 132 17.21 1.41 -8.93
CA ALA A 132 16.69 0.41 -9.86
C ALA A 132 15.17 0.24 -9.72
N ALA A 133 14.54 -0.46 -10.66
CA ALA A 133 13.11 -0.72 -10.61
C ALA A 133 12.71 -1.67 -9.45
N LEU A 134 13.63 -2.57 -9.07
CA LEU A 134 13.46 -3.52 -7.98
C LEU A 134 13.64 -2.86 -6.61
N ASP A 135 13.04 -3.47 -5.60
CA ASP A 135 13.27 -3.15 -4.20
C ASP A 135 14.49 -3.88 -3.65
N ALA A 136 14.51 -5.20 -3.83
CA ALA A 136 15.64 -6.06 -3.49
C ALA A 136 15.80 -7.16 -4.54
N ALA A 137 16.92 -7.89 -4.47
CA ALA A 137 17.07 -9.15 -5.17
C ALA A 137 17.89 -10.13 -4.32
N MET A 138 17.72 -11.40 -4.61
CA MET A 138 18.39 -12.52 -3.95
C MET A 138 19.01 -13.42 -5.01
N VAL A 139 20.25 -13.86 -4.73
CA VAL A 139 20.92 -14.93 -5.49
C VAL A 139 20.94 -16.16 -4.61
N LEU A 140 20.25 -17.19 -5.05
CA LEU A 140 20.15 -18.48 -4.37
C LEU A 140 21.26 -19.41 -4.87
N ASP A 141 21.37 -20.57 -4.22
CA ASP A 141 22.23 -21.65 -4.67
C ASP A 141 21.92 -22.09 -6.10
N GLY A 142 22.97 -22.52 -6.80
CA GLY A 142 22.92 -22.86 -8.23
C GLY A 142 22.76 -21.64 -9.15
N GLY A 143 22.96 -20.42 -8.66
CA GLY A 143 22.92 -19.20 -9.48
C GLY A 143 21.51 -18.79 -9.93
N ARG A 144 20.46 -19.24 -9.23
CA ARG A 144 19.08 -18.79 -9.44
C ARG A 144 18.94 -17.36 -8.89
N THR A 145 18.27 -16.49 -9.63
CA THR A 145 18.09 -15.08 -9.23
C THR A 145 16.62 -14.71 -9.10
N VAL A 146 16.27 -14.04 -8.00
CA VAL A 146 14.91 -13.61 -7.69
C VAL A 146 14.91 -12.12 -7.38
N GLY A 147 14.11 -11.34 -8.10
CA GLY A 147 13.84 -9.94 -7.80
C GLY A 147 12.61 -9.78 -6.93
N VAL A 148 12.61 -8.75 -6.08
CA VAL A 148 11.42 -8.34 -5.32
C VAL A 148 11.02 -6.93 -5.75
N ILE A 149 9.74 -6.74 -6.07
CA ILE A 149 9.15 -5.43 -6.35
C ILE A 149 7.88 -5.22 -5.54
N ARG A 150 7.72 -4.06 -4.91
CA ARG A 150 6.58 -3.75 -4.04
C ARG A 150 5.76 -2.58 -4.55
N GLN A 151 4.44 -2.74 -4.67
CA GLN A 151 3.55 -1.60 -4.85
C GLN A 151 3.13 -1.05 -3.48
N GLY A 152 3.51 0.19 -3.16
CA GLY A 152 3.14 0.77 -1.87
C GLY A 152 1.66 1.09 -1.73
N ALA A 153 1.16 1.09 -0.49
CA ALA A 153 -0.27 1.28 -0.20
C ALA A 153 -0.82 2.64 -0.67
N ALA A 154 -0.02 3.71 -0.54
CA ALA A 154 -0.37 5.04 -1.03
C ALA A 154 0.13 5.32 -2.46
N ALA A 155 0.90 4.40 -3.06
CA ALA A 155 1.39 4.56 -4.41
C ALA A 155 0.25 4.56 -5.43
N GLU A 156 0.29 5.50 -6.37
CA GLU A 156 -0.59 5.47 -7.52
C GLU A 156 -0.17 4.34 -8.48
N ARG A 157 -1.16 3.74 -9.14
CA ARG A 157 -0.94 2.67 -10.12
C ARG A 157 0.02 3.06 -11.25
N THR A 158 -0.01 4.32 -11.69
CA THR A 158 0.88 4.82 -12.75
C THR A 158 2.35 4.80 -12.32
N ALA A 159 2.65 5.16 -11.07
CA ALA A 159 4.03 5.15 -10.56
C ALA A 159 4.59 3.72 -10.49
N PHE A 160 3.79 2.74 -10.06
CA PHE A 160 4.16 1.33 -10.11
C PHE A 160 4.36 0.85 -11.55
N SER A 161 3.44 1.19 -12.45
CA SER A 161 3.52 0.83 -13.87
C SER A 161 4.74 1.43 -14.58
N GLU A 162 5.14 2.65 -14.23
CA GLU A 162 6.37 3.30 -14.71
C GLU A 162 7.62 2.59 -14.20
N ARG A 163 7.65 2.23 -12.91
CA ARG A 163 8.76 1.49 -12.33
C ARG A 163 8.89 0.10 -12.96
N PHE A 164 7.78 -0.61 -13.12
CA PHE A 164 7.78 -1.91 -13.78
C PHE A 164 8.16 -1.81 -15.27
N ARG A 165 7.71 -0.78 -15.99
CA ARG A 165 8.15 -0.56 -17.39
C ARG A 165 9.66 -0.37 -17.52
N ARG A 166 10.30 0.33 -16.56
CA ARG A 166 11.78 0.43 -16.53
C ARG A 166 12.45 -0.92 -16.33
N LEU A 167 11.85 -1.81 -15.53
CA LEU A 167 12.34 -3.19 -15.37
C LEU A 167 12.28 -3.99 -16.68
N LEU A 168 11.34 -3.66 -17.57
CA LEU A 168 11.19 -4.35 -18.86
C LEU A 168 12.08 -3.74 -19.97
N ASP A 169 12.89 -2.73 -19.67
CA ASP A 169 13.81 -2.17 -20.66
C ASP A 169 14.84 -3.26 -21.03
N PRO A 170 14.98 -3.64 -22.32
CA PRO A 170 15.94 -4.68 -22.75
C PRO A 170 17.39 -4.39 -22.39
N ARG A 171 17.73 -3.15 -22.01
CA ARG A 171 19.08 -2.74 -21.58
C ARG A 171 19.35 -3.02 -20.11
N GLU A 172 18.31 -3.32 -19.34
CA GLU A 172 18.44 -3.61 -17.91
C GLU A 172 18.63 -5.11 -17.71
N ASP A 173 19.63 -5.46 -16.92
CA ASP A 173 19.76 -6.80 -16.38
C ASP A 173 18.54 -7.11 -15.50
N VAL A 174 17.90 -8.25 -15.72
CA VAL A 174 16.71 -8.66 -14.95
C VAL A 174 16.92 -10.01 -14.27
N PRO A 175 16.43 -10.17 -13.03
CA PRO A 175 16.48 -11.45 -12.34
C PRO A 175 15.65 -12.48 -13.08
N ARG A 176 15.96 -13.76 -12.89
CA ARG A 176 15.25 -14.82 -13.61
C ARG A 176 13.77 -14.89 -13.26
N ALA A 177 13.43 -14.62 -12.00
CA ALA A 177 12.06 -14.53 -11.54
C ALA A 177 11.78 -13.26 -10.76
N LEU A 178 10.50 -12.94 -10.63
CA LEU A 178 10.01 -11.75 -9.92
C LEU A 178 8.96 -12.12 -8.87
N LEU A 179 9.19 -11.70 -7.64
CA LEU A 179 8.20 -11.69 -6.56
C LEU A 179 7.64 -10.29 -6.43
N ALA A 180 6.33 -10.15 -6.59
CA ALA A 180 5.65 -8.87 -6.57
C ALA A 180 4.70 -8.77 -5.38
N LEU A 181 4.96 -7.81 -4.49
CA LEU A 181 4.16 -7.56 -3.29
C LEU A 181 3.11 -6.48 -3.57
N MET A 182 1.84 -6.83 -3.39
CA MET A 182 0.69 -6.01 -3.70
C MET A 182 -0.02 -5.60 -2.40
N PRO A 183 -0.43 -4.35 -2.21
CA PRO A 183 -0.95 -3.91 -0.92
C PRO A 183 -2.34 -4.48 -0.61
N ASP A 184 -3.08 -4.91 -1.63
CA ASP A 184 -4.41 -5.50 -1.50
C ASP A 184 -4.73 -6.44 -2.69
N GLY A 185 -5.75 -7.29 -2.51
CA GLY A 185 -6.14 -8.28 -3.51
C GLY A 185 -6.70 -7.67 -4.80
N ALA A 186 -7.30 -6.48 -4.75
CA ALA A 186 -7.79 -5.81 -5.96
C ALA A 186 -6.62 -5.35 -6.84
N ARG A 187 -5.58 -4.76 -6.25
CA ARG A 187 -4.36 -4.38 -6.99
C ARG A 187 -3.61 -5.60 -7.51
N LEU A 188 -3.57 -6.69 -6.74
CA LEU A 188 -3.03 -7.96 -7.21
C LEU A 188 -3.69 -8.42 -8.51
N ARG A 189 -5.03 -8.48 -8.56
CA ARG A 189 -5.76 -8.87 -9.77
C ARG A 189 -5.53 -7.90 -10.92
N GLN A 190 -5.56 -6.59 -10.65
CA GLN A 190 -5.39 -5.56 -11.68
C GLN A 190 -4.00 -5.56 -12.32
N ASP A 191 -2.95 -5.74 -11.51
CA ASP A 191 -1.57 -5.66 -11.95
C ASP A 191 -1.02 -7.04 -12.39
N ARG A 192 -1.81 -8.12 -12.23
CA ARG A 192 -1.54 -9.45 -12.80
C ARG A 192 -1.23 -9.38 -14.32
N ARG A 193 -2.08 -8.69 -15.09
CA ARG A 193 -1.88 -8.53 -16.55
C ARG A 193 -0.67 -7.67 -16.90
N LEU A 194 -0.34 -6.71 -16.05
CA LEU A 194 0.86 -5.90 -16.23
C LEU A 194 2.10 -6.77 -16.04
N LEU A 195 2.15 -7.53 -14.94
CA LEU A 195 3.28 -8.39 -14.58
C LEU A 195 3.42 -9.62 -15.49
N ALA A 196 2.36 -10.04 -16.18
CA ALA A 196 2.42 -11.06 -17.23
C ALA A 196 3.36 -10.70 -18.40
N ARG A 197 3.78 -9.44 -18.51
CA ARG A 197 4.77 -8.99 -19.50
C ARG A 197 6.23 -9.21 -19.07
N TYR A 198 6.46 -9.68 -17.85
CA TYR A 198 7.80 -10.00 -17.38
C TYR A 198 8.40 -11.13 -18.22
N PRO A 199 9.68 -11.06 -18.65
CA PRO A 199 10.28 -12.08 -19.51
C PRO A 199 10.52 -13.43 -18.80
N GLY A 200 10.47 -13.46 -17.47
CA GLY A 200 10.54 -14.67 -16.66
C GLY A 200 9.21 -14.97 -15.94
N PRO A 201 9.16 -16.01 -15.09
CA PRO A 201 8.03 -16.20 -14.19
C PRO A 201 7.92 -15.03 -13.20
N ALA A 202 6.70 -14.55 -13.01
CA ALA A 202 6.36 -13.55 -12.01
C ALA A 202 5.25 -14.09 -11.10
N PHE A 203 5.42 -13.88 -9.81
CA PHE A 203 4.54 -14.35 -8.75
C PHE A 203 4.09 -13.15 -7.93
N LEU A 204 2.81 -13.12 -7.56
CA LEU A 204 2.21 -12.00 -6.86
C LEU A 204 1.63 -12.47 -5.54
N ALA A 205 1.83 -11.72 -4.48
CA ALA A 205 1.16 -11.97 -3.21
C ALA A 205 0.62 -10.66 -2.62
N VAL A 206 -0.43 -10.76 -1.81
CA VAL A 206 -0.85 -9.64 -0.97
C VAL A 206 0.22 -9.46 0.11
N GLU A 207 0.66 -8.23 0.32
CA GLU A 207 1.80 -7.88 1.17
C GLU A 207 1.63 -8.41 2.60
N GLN A 208 0.41 -8.28 3.14
CA GLN A 208 0.09 -8.81 4.47
C GLN A 208 0.18 -10.33 4.55
N ASP A 209 -0.27 -11.03 3.51
CA ASP A 209 -0.30 -12.49 3.47
C ASP A 209 1.14 -13.01 3.33
N ALA A 210 1.93 -12.43 2.44
CA ALA A 210 3.35 -12.75 2.28
C ALA A 210 4.20 -12.44 3.53
N ALA A 211 3.87 -11.39 4.28
CA ALA A 211 4.61 -11.04 5.50
C ALA A 211 4.35 -12.01 6.67
N ASN A 212 3.20 -12.68 6.67
CA ASN A 212 2.77 -13.58 7.74
C ASN A 212 2.91 -15.06 7.37
N ALA A 213 3.03 -15.37 6.08
CA ALA A 213 3.13 -16.73 5.56
C ALA A 213 4.45 -17.40 5.98
N LEU A 214 4.36 -18.68 6.33
CA LEU A 214 5.49 -19.60 6.34
C LEU A 214 5.84 -20.00 4.89
N SER A 215 7.00 -20.65 4.70
CA SER A 215 7.46 -21.06 3.36
C SER A 215 6.49 -22.00 2.65
N GLY A 216 5.79 -22.86 3.40
CA GLY A 216 4.79 -23.80 2.90
C GLY A 216 3.39 -23.23 2.65
N ASP A 217 3.10 -22.00 3.08
CA ASP A 217 1.74 -21.43 2.96
C ASP A 217 1.44 -20.95 1.53
N PRO A 218 0.32 -21.35 0.91
CA PRO A 218 0.00 -20.99 -0.46
C PRO A 218 -0.56 -19.55 -0.55
N VAL A 219 0.34 -18.58 -0.77
CA VAL A 219 -0.01 -17.15 -0.90
C VAL A 219 0.44 -16.52 -2.23
N TRP A 220 1.22 -17.24 -3.04
CA TRP A 220 1.80 -16.72 -4.27
C TRP A 220 0.96 -17.06 -5.51
N HIS A 221 0.31 -16.06 -6.05
CA HIS A 221 -0.48 -16.17 -7.27
C HIS A 221 0.40 -16.09 -8.53
N LEU A 222 0.07 -16.92 -9.52
CA LEU A 222 0.63 -16.79 -10.87
C LEU A 222 0.10 -15.56 -11.60
N THR A 223 0.84 -15.11 -12.63
CA THR A 223 0.34 -14.14 -13.62
C THR A 223 -0.74 -14.73 -14.52
N SER A 224 -0.79 -16.06 -14.65
CA SER A 224 -1.77 -16.81 -15.42
C SER A 224 -2.46 -17.87 -14.57
N GLY A 225 -3.79 -17.94 -14.63
CA GLY A 225 -4.59 -18.95 -13.95
C GLY A 225 -4.90 -18.64 -12.48
N PRO A 226 -5.69 -19.52 -11.82
CA PRO A 226 -6.14 -19.32 -10.44
C PRO A 226 -5.21 -19.92 -9.39
N ALA A 227 -4.19 -20.69 -9.78
CA ALA A 227 -3.32 -21.39 -8.85
C ALA A 227 -2.61 -20.43 -7.88
N VAL A 228 -2.55 -20.85 -6.62
CA VAL A 228 -1.84 -20.19 -5.54
C VAL A 228 -0.80 -21.18 -5.03
N LEU A 229 0.45 -20.73 -4.94
CA LEU A 229 1.62 -21.55 -4.66
C LEU A 229 2.21 -21.18 -3.30
N SER A 230 2.86 -22.15 -2.66
CA SER A 230 3.77 -21.90 -1.55
C SER A 230 5.07 -21.24 -2.05
N LEU A 231 5.87 -20.69 -1.13
CA LEU A 231 7.17 -20.15 -1.50
C LEU A 231 8.11 -21.25 -1.99
N GLU A 232 8.05 -22.45 -1.39
CA GLU A 232 8.82 -23.63 -1.82
C GLU A 232 8.48 -24.02 -3.27
N GLU A 233 7.20 -24.14 -3.62
CA GLU A 233 6.76 -24.43 -4.98
C GLU A 233 7.15 -23.34 -5.99
N VAL A 234 7.20 -22.08 -5.54
CA VAL A 234 7.72 -20.97 -6.36
C VAL A 234 9.20 -21.16 -6.66
N LEU A 235 9.98 -21.58 -5.67
CA LEU A 235 11.42 -21.77 -5.76
C LEU A 235 11.81 -22.98 -6.61
N GLU A 236 11.06 -24.07 -6.53
CA GLU A 236 11.22 -25.25 -7.38
C GLU A 236 11.05 -24.94 -8.88
N ARG A 237 10.26 -23.91 -9.22
CA ARG A 237 10.04 -23.47 -10.60
C ARG A 237 11.17 -22.60 -11.14
N LEU A 238 12.14 -22.22 -10.31
CA LEU A 238 13.22 -21.34 -10.70
C LEU A 238 14.32 -22.12 -11.43
N ARG A 239 14.69 -21.63 -12.62
CA ARG A 239 15.85 -22.12 -13.36
C ARG A 239 17.08 -21.25 -13.03
N PRO A 240 18.30 -21.82 -13.06
CA PRO A 240 19.53 -21.04 -12.97
C PRO A 240 19.59 -19.90 -14.00
N GLY A 241 20.31 -18.83 -13.66
CA GLY A 241 20.57 -17.70 -14.54
C GLY A 241 19.87 -16.41 -14.14
N GLY A 242 19.84 -15.47 -15.09
CA GLY A 242 19.48 -14.07 -14.84
C GLY A 242 20.67 -13.28 -14.29
N SER A 243 20.62 -11.96 -14.48
CA SER A 243 21.62 -11.02 -13.99
C SER A 243 20.93 -10.02 -13.07
N LEU A 244 21.68 -9.54 -12.08
CA LEU A 244 21.16 -8.51 -11.17
C LEU A 244 21.47 -7.13 -11.75
N PRO A 245 20.48 -6.20 -11.79
CA PRO A 245 20.74 -4.82 -12.19
C PRO A 245 21.98 -4.25 -11.51
N VAL A 246 22.82 -3.55 -12.27
CA VAL A 246 24.01 -2.90 -11.73
C VAL A 246 23.70 -1.42 -11.48
N GLU A 247 23.61 -1.03 -10.21
CA GLU A 247 23.48 0.39 -9.86
C GLU A 247 24.83 1.12 -9.91
N PRO A 248 24.85 2.37 -10.41
CA PRO A 248 26.02 3.23 -10.28
C PRO A 248 26.45 3.35 -8.81
N PRO A 249 27.74 3.33 -8.48
CA PRO A 249 28.20 3.39 -7.10
C PRO A 249 27.78 4.69 -6.40
N LEU A 250 27.65 4.65 -5.07
CA LEU A 250 27.37 5.85 -4.28
C LEU A 250 28.52 6.87 -4.38
N SER A 251 28.19 8.08 -4.84
CA SER A 251 29.14 9.19 -4.94
C SER A 251 29.55 9.70 -3.56
N ARG A 252 28.58 10.02 -2.70
CA ARG A 252 28.80 10.50 -1.33
C ARG A 252 28.74 9.35 -0.33
N ARG A 253 29.77 9.26 0.51
CA ARG A 253 29.93 8.22 1.52
C ARG A 253 30.28 8.86 2.85
N SER A 254 29.52 8.50 3.85
CA SER A 254 29.79 8.86 5.23
C SER A 254 29.52 7.63 6.08
N PRO A 255 30.32 7.41 7.14
CA PRO A 255 30.04 6.37 8.11
C PRO A 255 28.58 6.45 8.62
N PRO A 256 27.96 5.32 8.98
CA PRO A 256 26.62 5.32 9.58
C PRO A 256 26.54 6.32 10.74
N ARG A 257 25.40 7.00 10.84
CA ARG A 257 25.16 7.97 11.90
C ARG A 257 24.52 7.27 13.08
N ASP A 258 24.75 7.84 14.26
CA ASP A 258 23.94 7.53 15.42
C ASP A 258 22.47 7.93 15.14
N LEU A 259 21.53 7.06 15.48
CA LEU A 259 20.10 7.23 15.24
C LEU A 259 19.37 7.70 16.50
N SER A 260 19.96 8.65 17.22
CA SER A 260 19.31 9.29 18.35
C SER A 260 18.00 9.96 17.91
N ILE A 261 16.90 9.55 18.53
CA ILE A 261 15.60 10.16 18.30
C ILE A 261 15.57 11.46 19.12
N PRO A 262 15.32 12.62 18.49
CA PRO A 262 15.25 13.87 19.24
C PRO A 262 14.11 13.82 20.26
N PRO A 263 14.26 14.46 21.43
CA PRO A 263 13.21 14.48 22.44
C PRO A 263 11.95 15.20 21.94
N GLU A 264 12.14 16.23 21.10
CA GLU A 264 11.06 17.01 20.53
C GLU A 264 10.56 16.43 19.21
N PRO A 265 9.26 16.08 19.11
CA PRO A 265 8.69 15.46 17.91
C PRO A 265 8.84 16.31 16.64
N GLU A 266 8.71 17.63 16.75
CA GLU A 266 8.71 18.58 15.62
C GLU A 266 10.06 18.58 14.86
N ASN A 267 11.14 18.40 15.63
CA ASN A 267 12.52 18.33 15.14
C ASN A 267 12.92 16.94 14.61
N THR A 268 12.00 15.96 14.66
CA THR A 268 12.25 14.62 14.11
C THR A 268 12.59 14.73 12.64
N GLN A 269 13.75 14.23 12.22
CA GLN A 269 14.12 14.24 10.80
C GLN A 269 13.20 13.29 10.02
N GLY A 270 12.88 13.64 8.76
CA GLY A 270 11.89 12.90 7.97
C GLY A 270 12.16 11.40 7.83
N HIS A 271 13.43 10.98 7.85
CA HIS A 271 13.80 9.56 7.75
C HIS A 271 13.62 8.79 9.07
N LEU A 272 13.54 9.46 10.22
CA LEU A 272 13.28 8.83 11.51
C LEU A 272 11.77 8.63 11.78
N LEU A 273 10.91 9.17 10.93
CA LEU A 273 9.45 9.07 11.10
C LEU A 273 8.95 7.62 11.20
N PRO A 274 9.43 6.63 10.41
CA PRO A 274 8.98 5.24 10.55
C PRO A 274 9.25 4.60 11.90
N VAL A 275 10.25 5.10 12.64
CA VAL A 275 10.62 4.65 14.00
C VAL A 275 9.76 5.34 15.05
N VAL A 276 9.45 6.63 14.87
CA VAL A 276 8.64 7.42 15.81
C VAL A 276 7.14 7.13 15.69
N LEU A 277 6.68 6.69 14.51
CA LEU A 277 5.28 6.41 14.24
C LEU A 277 4.87 5.01 14.68
N LYS A 278 3.82 4.93 15.49
CA LYS A 278 3.12 3.67 15.82
C LYS A 278 2.35 3.15 14.60
N ALA A 279 2.02 1.86 14.61
CA ALA A 279 1.19 1.23 13.58
C ALA A 279 -0.14 1.97 13.35
N SER A 280 -0.81 2.42 14.42
CA SER A 280 -2.05 3.20 14.35
C SER A 280 -1.86 4.54 13.62
N HIS A 281 -0.74 5.24 13.85
CA HIS A 281 -0.43 6.50 13.17
C HIS A 281 -0.26 6.27 11.67
N LYS A 282 0.49 5.22 11.29
CA LYS A 282 0.72 4.84 9.90
C LYS A 282 -0.58 4.47 9.19
N GLY A 283 -1.44 3.70 9.86
CA GLY A 283 -2.78 3.36 9.36
C GLY A 283 -3.64 4.60 9.12
N VAL A 284 -3.65 5.58 10.02
CA VAL A 284 -4.37 6.85 9.82
C VAL A 284 -3.79 7.65 8.65
N LEU A 285 -2.47 7.72 8.50
CA LEU A 285 -1.83 8.38 7.35
C LEU A 285 -2.23 7.72 6.02
N ASP A 286 -2.29 6.39 5.97
CA ASP A 286 -2.75 5.65 4.78
C ASP A 286 -4.20 5.94 4.43
N ARG A 287 -5.06 6.09 5.45
CA ARG A 287 -6.46 6.50 5.26
C ARG A 287 -6.57 7.94 4.76
N LEU A 288 -5.82 8.88 5.34
CA LEU A 288 -5.80 10.27 4.89
C LEU A 288 -5.25 10.41 3.46
N ALA A 289 -4.29 9.57 3.06
CA ALA A 289 -3.78 9.53 1.69
C ALA A 289 -4.82 9.06 0.68
N GLY A 290 -5.65 8.10 1.08
CA GLY A 290 -6.76 7.63 0.26
C GLY A 290 -7.92 8.62 0.20
N TRP A 291 -8.26 9.20 1.35
CA TRP A 291 -9.45 10.01 1.58
C TRP A 291 -9.08 11.42 2.09
N PRO A 292 -8.49 12.28 1.23
CA PRO A 292 -8.15 13.64 1.62
C PRO A 292 -9.43 14.45 1.88
N LEU A 293 -9.32 15.52 2.68
CA LEU A 293 -10.44 16.41 3.04
C LEU A 293 -11.55 15.74 3.86
N ILE A 294 -11.24 14.62 4.52
CA ILE A 294 -12.19 13.89 5.36
C ILE A 294 -12.44 14.62 6.70
N THR A 295 -13.63 14.49 7.27
CA THR A 295 -13.88 14.97 8.64
C THR A 295 -13.30 13.99 9.67
N ALA A 296 -13.04 14.46 10.89
CA ALA A 296 -12.64 13.57 11.98
C ALA A 296 -13.73 12.52 12.29
N GLY A 297 -15.02 12.88 12.14
CA GLY A 297 -16.14 11.98 12.36
C GLY A 297 -16.15 10.83 11.37
N ASP A 298 -16.08 11.13 10.06
CA ASP A 298 -16.09 10.09 9.03
C ASP A 298 -14.83 9.22 9.08
N LEU A 299 -13.66 9.82 9.35
CA LEU A 299 -12.41 9.08 9.54
C LEU A 299 -12.51 8.11 10.72
N ARG A 300 -13.15 8.52 11.83
CA ARG A 300 -13.42 7.66 12.98
C ARG A 300 -14.28 6.46 12.57
N SER A 301 -15.38 6.71 11.87
CA SER A 301 -16.27 5.65 11.39
C SER A 301 -15.52 4.64 10.51
N LEU A 302 -14.70 5.11 9.57
CA LEU A 302 -13.89 4.27 8.68
C LEU A 302 -12.80 3.47 9.39
N THR A 303 -12.21 4.02 10.45
CA THR A 303 -11.07 3.40 11.16
C THR A 303 -11.49 2.57 12.36
N GLY A 304 -12.66 2.83 12.94
CA GLY A 304 -13.13 2.17 14.16
C GLY A 304 -12.45 2.64 15.44
N PHE A 305 -11.69 3.74 15.40
CA PHE A 305 -11.13 4.32 16.62
C PHE A 305 -12.23 4.87 17.53
N SER A 306 -11.98 4.86 18.84
CA SER A 306 -12.75 5.70 19.76
C SER A 306 -12.50 7.19 19.46
N PRO A 307 -13.41 8.10 19.85
CA PRO A 307 -13.21 9.54 19.64
C PRO A 307 -11.90 10.06 20.25
N SER A 308 -11.59 9.63 21.48
CA SER A 308 -10.37 10.01 22.19
C SER A 308 -9.12 9.41 21.54
N GLY A 309 -9.17 8.13 21.14
CA GLY A 309 -8.06 7.46 20.47
C GLY A 309 -7.70 8.12 19.14
N LEU A 310 -8.70 8.43 18.31
CA LEU A 310 -8.46 9.15 17.05
C LEU A 310 -7.90 10.56 17.30
N SER A 311 -8.47 11.30 18.25
CA SER A 311 -7.98 12.63 18.61
C SER A 311 -6.51 12.62 19.01
N GLN A 312 -6.10 11.66 19.87
CA GLN A 312 -4.70 11.49 20.26
C GLN A 312 -3.78 11.21 19.06
N VAL A 313 -4.22 10.34 18.14
CA VAL A 313 -3.47 10.03 16.91
C VAL A 313 -3.34 11.27 16.03
N ILE A 314 -4.43 12.01 15.80
CA ILE A 314 -4.42 13.23 14.97
C ILE A 314 -3.51 14.28 15.60
N THR A 315 -3.66 14.61 16.88
CA THR A 315 -2.81 15.58 17.58
C THR A 315 -1.33 15.21 17.47
N ARG A 316 -0.99 13.92 17.57
CA ARG A 316 0.38 13.46 17.38
C ARG A 316 0.87 13.65 15.96
N LEU A 317 0.04 13.35 14.95
CA LEU A 317 0.38 13.55 13.54
C LEU A 317 0.51 15.04 13.18
N GLU A 318 -0.30 15.93 13.79
CA GLU A 318 -0.20 17.38 13.64
C GLU A 318 1.10 17.91 14.23
N ARG A 319 1.48 17.49 15.45
CA ARG A 319 2.78 17.82 16.06
C ARG A 319 3.99 17.34 15.25
N LEU A 320 3.85 16.22 14.54
CA LEU A 320 4.90 15.75 13.63
C LEU A 320 4.87 16.45 12.26
N GLY A 321 3.91 17.37 12.06
CA GLY A 321 3.68 18.08 10.81
C GLY A 321 3.31 17.15 9.66
N LEU A 322 2.65 16.02 9.90
CA LEU A 322 2.31 15.02 8.88
C LEU A 322 0.85 15.10 8.42
N ALA A 323 -0.03 15.56 9.29
CA ALA A 323 -1.41 15.85 9.00
C ALA A 323 -1.73 17.25 9.50
N ALA A 324 -2.82 17.83 9.01
CA ALA A 324 -3.30 19.11 9.49
C ALA A 324 -4.81 19.18 9.46
N LYS A 325 -5.34 19.91 10.45
CA LYS A 325 -6.73 20.31 10.54
C LYS A 325 -6.90 21.74 10.02
N PHE A 326 -7.87 21.94 9.13
CA PHE A 326 -8.22 23.26 8.61
C PHE A 326 -9.72 23.38 8.37
N ARG A 327 -10.22 24.59 8.09
CA ARG A 327 -11.64 24.83 7.80
C ARG A 327 -11.83 25.02 6.30
N LEU A 328 -12.76 24.26 5.71
CA LEU A 328 -13.17 24.40 4.31
C LEU A 328 -14.68 24.19 4.23
N ALA A 329 -15.39 25.12 3.59
CA ALA A 329 -16.85 25.16 3.55
C ALA A 329 -17.50 25.05 4.95
N GLY A 330 -16.99 25.85 5.90
CA GLY A 330 -17.50 25.92 7.28
C GLY A 330 -17.22 24.69 8.16
N ARG A 331 -16.64 23.61 7.63
CA ARG A 331 -16.37 22.38 8.37
C ARG A 331 -14.88 22.16 8.56
N SER A 332 -14.53 21.52 9.68
CA SER A 332 -13.15 21.14 9.95
C SER A 332 -12.79 19.85 9.22
N ARG A 333 -11.69 19.90 8.47
CA ARG A 333 -11.18 18.85 7.58
C ARG A 333 -9.79 18.42 7.98
N LEU A 334 -9.48 17.17 7.69
CA LEU A 334 -8.15 16.60 7.84
C LEU A 334 -7.56 16.30 6.47
N SER A 335 -6.27 16.57 6.33
CA SER A 335 -5.50 16.15 5.17
C SER A 335 -4.04 15.94 5.55
N LEU A 336 -3.28 15.32 4.64
CA LEU A 336 -1.84 15.24 4.75
C LEU A 336 -1.21 16.59 4.40
N THR A 337 -0.18 16.97 5.16
CA THR A 337 0.69 18.10 4.81
C THR A 337 1.66 17.71 3.69
N ARG A 338 2.43 18.68 3.17
CA ARG A 338 3.55 18.39 2.23
C ARG A 338 4.55 17.39 2.80
N ARG A 339 4.84 17.50 4.10
CA ARG A 339 5.75 16.60 4.82
C ARG A 339 5.13 15.19 4.96
N GLY A 340 3.83 15.09 5.26
CA GLY A 340 3.10 13.81 5.26
C GLY A 340 3.07 13.12 3.90
N LEU A 341 2.79 13.87 2.83
CA LEU A 341 2.84 13.36 1.45
C LEU A 341 4.24 12.91 1.05
N THR A 342 5.27 13.68 1.42
CA THR A 342 6.68 13.33 1.17
C THR A 342 7.07 12.05 1.90
N TYR A 343 6.66 11.91 3.16
CA TYR A 343 6.88 10.71 3.96
C TYR A 343 6.29 9.47 3.28
N LEU A 344 5.00 9.49 2.95
CA LEU A 344 4.35 8.35 2.30
C LEU A 344 4.94 8.04 0.92
N ALA A 345 5.26 9.08 0.14
CA ALA A 345 5.87 8.88 -1.16
C ALA A 345 7.23 8.17 -1.07
N ARG A 346 8.08 8.54 -0.10
CA ARG A 346 9.37 7.89 0.13
C ARG A 346 9.21 6.45 0.64
N ARG A 347 8.30 6.23 1.60
CA ARG A 347 7.95 4.90 2.11
C ARG A 347 7.51 3.95 0.99
N ASP A 348 6.72 4.47 0.07
CA ASP A 348 6.13 3.70 -1.03
C ASP A 348 6.93 3.76 -2.35
N ARG A 349 8.15 4.33 -2.28
CA ARG A 349 9.09 4.47 -3.41
C ARG A 349 8.42 5.09 -4.65
N THR A 350 7.76 6.21 -4.43
CA THR A 350 7.16 7.08 -5.46
C THR A 350 7.76 8.48 -5.40
N SER A 351 7.48 9.30 -6.41
CA SER A 351 7.97 10.68 -6.48
C SER A 351 7.26 11.57 -5.45
N ALA A 352 8.02 12.06 -4.46
CA ALA A 352 7.51 13.01 -3.48
C ALA A 352 7.01 14.31 -4.14
N ALA A 353 7.68 14.78 -5.18
CA ALA A 353 7.26 15.96 -5.93
C ALA A 353 5.91 15.74 -6.62
N ASP A 354 5.70 14.57 -7.23
CA ASP A 354 4.42 14.25 -7.86
C ASP A 354 3.30 14.10 -6.84
N ALA A 355 3.58 13.45 -5.69
CA ALA A 355 2.62 13.30 -4.61
C ALA A 355 2.17 14.68 -4.07
N VAL A 356 3.12 15.58 -3.80
CA VAL A 356 2.83 16.96 -3.37
C VAL A 356 2.05 17.72 -4.43
N ARG A 357 2.49 17.71 -5.70
CA ARG A 357 1.81 18.41 -6.81
C ARG A 357 0.36 17.94 -7.01
N ARG A 358 0.08 16.66 -6.78
CA ARG A 358 -1.27 16.09 -6.97
C ARG A 358 -2.16 16.31 -5.76
N TRP A 359 -1.65 16.08 -4.56
CA TRP A 359 -2.47 15.86 -3.37
C TRP A 359 -2.33 16.94 -2.28
N SER A 360 -1.41 17.89 -2.42
CA SER A 360 -1.29 18.96 -1.43
C SER A 360 -2.57 19.79 -1.33
N VAL A 361 -2.98 20.07 -0.09
CA VAL A 361 -4.09 20.98 0.20
C VAL A 361 -3.61 22.38 0.60
N GLU A 362 -2.33 22.53 0.90
CA GLU A 362 -1.73 23.82 1.25
C GLU A 362 -1.78 24.76 0.02
N SER A 363 -1.96 26.06 0.27
CA SER A 363 -1.89 27.07 -0.77
C SER A 363 -0.45 27.26 -1.26
N ALA A 364 -0.26 28.05 -2.33
CA ALA A 364 1.08 28.38 -2.81
C ALA A 364 1.94 29.09 -1.74
N ASN A 365 1.29 29.83 -0.82
CA ASN A 365 1.93 30.55 0.27
C ASN A 365 2.19 29.68 1.51
N GLY A 366 1.80 28.40 1.48
CA GLY A 366 1.92 27.50 2.63
C GLY A 366 0.82 27.63 3.68
N GLU A 367 -0.15 28.53 3.48
CA GLU A 367 -1.33 28.67 4.34
C GLU A 367 -2.41 27.64 3.98
N TYR A 368 -3.28 27.31 4.94
CA TYR A 368 -4.41 26.43 4.65
C TYR A 368 -5.55 27.19 3.97
N PRO A 369 -6.15 26.60 2.94
CA PRO A 369 -7.13 27.29 2.11
C PRO A 369 -8.46 27.48 2.85
N ALA A 370 -9.04 28.67 2.73
CA ALA A 370 -10.41 28.95 3.14
C ALA A 370 -11.42 28.63 2.01
N ASP A 371 -10.99 28.80 0.75
CA ASP A 371 -11.75 28.49 -0.46
C ASP A 371 -11.08 27.37 -1.28
N TRP A 372 -11.87 26.58 -2.00
CA TRP A 372 -11.33 25.47 -2.81
C TRP A 372 -10.37 25.95 -3.91
N ARG A 373 -10.48 27.21 -4.37
CA ARG A 373 -9.60 27.79 -5.39
C ARG A 373 -8.16 27.91 -4.93
N GLU A 374 -7.93 28.06 -3.63
CA GLU A 374 -6.62 28.20 -3.00
C GLU A 374 -5.88 26.87 -2.85
N VAL A 375 -6.57 25.73 -2.99
CA VAL A 375 -5.97 24.40 -2.93
C VAL A 375 -4.97 24.23 -4.08
N ALA A 376 -3.70 23.98 -3.76
CA ALA A 376 -2.64 23.86 -4.79
C ALA A 376 -2.67 22.53 -5.56
N GLY A 377 -3.03 21.43 -4.91
CA GLY A 377 -2.97 20.09 -5.49
C GLY A 377 -3.93 19.90 -6.66
N THR A 378 -3.40 19.43 -7.79
CA THR A 378 -4.17 19.21 -9.03
C THR A 378 -5.34 18.22 -8.90
N ARG A 379 -5.26 17.28 -7.94
CA ARG A 379 -6.35 16.33 -7.63
C ARG A 379 -7.14 16.71 -6.39
N SER A 380 -6.50 17.36 -5.40
CA SER A 380 -7.20 17.85 -4.21
C SER A 380 -8.16 19.00 -4.54
N ARG A 381 -7.82 19.87 -5.49
CA ARG A 381 -8.67 21.01 -5.87
C ARG A 381 -10.04 20.60 -6.43
N PRO A 382 -10.15 19.67 -7.40
CA PRO A 382 -11.46 19.16 -7.81
C PRO A 382 -12.29 18.57 -6.66
N LEU A 383 -11.66 17.81 -5.75
CA LEU A 383 -12.36 17.24 -4.58
C LEU A 383 -12.87 18.33 -3.63
N ALA A 384 -12.10 19.39 -3.42
CA ALA A 384 -12.50 20.55 -2.64
C ALA A 384 -13.63 21.33 -3.30
N ARG A 385 -13.62 21.46 -4.63
CA ARG A 385 -14.69 22.11 -5.39
C ARG A 385 -16.02 21.36 -5.26
N THR A 386 -15.97 20.03 -5.13
CA THR A 386 -17.13 19.17 -4.95
C THR A 386 -17.24 18.64 -3.52
N ILE A 387 -16.85 19.43 -2.52
CA ILE A 387 -16.69 18.95 -1.13
C ILE A 387 -17.95 18.31 -0.55
N GLU A 388 -19.14 18.83 -0.86
CA GLU A 388 -20.40 18.25 -0.38
C GLU A 388 -20.68 16.85 -0.97
N HIS A 389 -20.28 16.62 -2.23
CA HIS A 389 -20.34 15.29 -2.84
C HIS A 389 -19.34 14.35 -2.19
N THR A 390 -18.11 14.82 -2.01
CA THR A 390 -17.04 14.09 -1.31
C THR A 390 -17.46 13.70 0.12
N ASP A 391 -18.16 14.59 0.83
CA ASP A 391 -18.74 14.33 2.15
C ASP A 391 -19.79 13.23 2.14
N GLY A 392 -20.68 13.23 1.14
CA GLY A 392 -21.68 12.18 0.96
C GLY A 392 -21.04 10.80 0.87
N VAL A 393 -20.02 10.69 0.02
CA VAL A 393 -19.22 9.46 -0.15
C VAL A 393 -18.54 9.04 1.15
N HIS A 394 -17.84 9.97 1.83
CA HIS A 394 -17.16 9.68 3.10
C HIS A 394 -18.14 9.20 4.18
N ARG A 395 -19.27 9.89 4.35
CA ARG A 395 -20.28 9.56 5.35
C ARG A 395 -20.91 8.20 5.07
N PHE A 396 -21.21 7.91 3.80
CA PHE A 396 -21.76 6.62 3.40
C PHE A 396 -20.84 5.46 3.77
N LEU A 397 -19.55 5.56 3.39
CA LEU A 397 -18.57 4.52 3.68
C LEU A 397 -18.28 4.41 5.19
N GLY A 398 -18.29 5.54 5.91
CA GLY A 398 -18.19 5.57 7.37
C GLY A 398 -19.31 4.77 8.03
N ARG A 399 -20.57 5.07 7.69
CA ARG A 399 -21.74 4.33 8.20
C ARG A 399 -21.74 2.87 7.79
N MET A 400 -21.31 2.57 6.56
CA MET A 400 -21.18 1.19 6.10
C MET A 400 -20.13 0.44 6.92
N SER A 401 -19.01 1.07 7.28
CA SER A 401 -18.01 0.47 8.15
C SER A 401 -18.53 0.22 9.57
N GLU A 402 -19.34 1.13 10.12
CA GLU A 402 -19.95 0.98 11.44
C GLU A 402 -20.94 -0.18 11.46
N GLN A 403 -21.90 -0.19 10.54
CA GLN A 403 -22.88 -1.27 10.43
C GLN A 403 -22.25 -2.62 10.09
N ALA A 404 -21.18 -2.63 9.29
CA ALA A 404 -20.45 -3.86 9.01
C ALA A 404 -19.91 -4.47 10.32
N ARG A 405 -19.28 -3.67 11.18
CA ARG A 405 -18.79 -4.13 12.48
C ARG A 405 -19.93 -4.64 13.38
N GLU A 406 -21.03 -3.90 13.46
CA GLU A 406 -22.21 -4.28 14.25
C GLU A 406 -22.81 -5.62 13.81
N ARG A 407 -22.73 -5.94 12.51
CA ARG A 407 -23.27 -7.17 11.92
C ARG A 407 -22.25 -8.30 11.76
N GLY A 408 -21.06 -8.17 12.36
CA GLY A 408 -20.00 -9.18 12.23
C GLY A 408 -19.42 -9.30 10.80
N CYS A 409 -19.62 -8.29 9.95
CA CYS A 409 -18.98 -8.18 8.66
C CYS A 409 -17.63 -7.47 8.78
N ARG A 410 -16.66 -7.89 7.98
CA ARG A 410 -15.34 -7.23 7.89
C ARG A 410 -15.27 -6.37 6.64
N VAL A 411 -14.92 -5.10 6.80
CA VAL A 411 -14.48 -4.27 5.66
C VAL A 411 -13.09 -4.76 5.24
N VAL A 412 -12.99 -5.36 4.07
CA VAL A 412 -11.71 -5.83 3.50
C VAL A 412 -11.00 -4.66 2.83
N GLN A 413 -11.73 -3.87 2.06
CA GLN A 413 -11.16 -2.79 1.25
C GLN A 413 -12.18 -1.67 1.04
N PHE A 414 -11.68 -0.44 1.08
CA PHE A 414 -12.36 0.74 0.54
C PHE A 414 -11.36 1.56 -0.26
N ASP A 415 -11.64 1.71 -1.55
CA ASP A 415 -10.87 2.48 -2.51
C ASP A 415 -11.53 3.83 -2.77
N PRO A 416 -10.77 4.94 -2.69
CA PRO A 416 -11.22 6.25 -3.10
C PRO A 416 -11.39 6.37 -4.62
N PRO A 417 -12.03 7.44 -5.14
CA PRO A 417 -12.39 7.55 -6.55
C PRO A 417 -11.20 7.31 -7.50
N HIS A 418 -10.03 7.85 -7.15
CA HIS A 418 -8.83 7.73 -7.96
C HIS A 418 -8.22 6.31 -8.02
N ARG A 419 -8.57 5.42 -7.09
CA ARG A 419 -8.19 4.00 -7.07
C ARG A 419 -9.32 3.08 -7.53
N ALA A 420 -10.57 3.54 -7.43
CA ALA A 420 -11.75 2.81 -7.83
C ALA A 420 -11.95 2.73 -9.35
N VAL A 421 -11.22 3.54 -10.14
CA VAL A 421 -11.23 3.48 -11.62
C VAL A 421 -10.91 2.08 -12.14
N ARG A 422 -11.70 1.59 -13.10
CA ARG A 422 -11.41 0.35 -13.85
C ARG A 422 -11.27 0.66 -15.33
N ARG A 423 -10.31 0.01 -16.00
CA ARG A 423 -10.03 0.17 -17.43
C ARG A 423 -10.22 -1.16 -18.13
N PHE A 424 -10.95 -1.16 -19.24
CA PHE A 424 -11.34 -2.38 -19.93
C PHE A 424 -11.45 -2.16 -21.43
N ARG A 425 -11.34 -3.23 -22.23
CA ARG A 425 -11.58 -3.17 -23.68
C ARG A 425 -13.02 -3.56 -23.97
N HIS A 426 -13.71 -2.73 -24.74
CA HIS A 426 -15.05 -3.02 -25.24
C HIS A 426 -15.11 -2.66 -26.72
N ARG A 427 -15.41 -3.66 -27.58
CA ARG A 427 -15.40 -3.54 -29.04
C ARG A 427 -14.08 -2.93 -29.56
N GLY A 428 -12.95 -3.49 -29.12
CA GLY A 428 -11.60 -3.06 -29.51
C GLY A 428 -11.11 -1.74 -28.91
N ARG A 429 -11.97 -0.94 -28.26
CA ARG A 429 -11.60 0.37 -27.69
C ARG A 429 -11.35 0.28 -26.20
N LEU A 430 -10.33 0.99 -25.71
CA LEU A 430 -10.09 1.15 -24.28
C LEU A 430 -11.15 2.10 -23.68
N ARG A 431 -11.83 1.64 -22.64
CA ARG A 431 -12.88 2.35 -21.90
C ARG A 431 -12.56 2.31 -20.40
N SER A 432 -13.31 3.09 -19.63
CA SER A 432 -13.21 3.10 -18.18
C SER A 432 -14.55 3.39 -17.52
N ILE A 433 -14.69 2.90 -16.28
CA ILE A 433 -15.67 3.36 -15.30
C ILE A 433 -14.93 4.17 -14.22
N HIS A 434 -15.61 5.18 -13.68
CA HIS A 434 -15.06 6.12 -12.70
C HIS A 434 -15.99 6.22 -11.48
N PRO A 435 -16.15 5.13 -10.73
CA PRO A 435 -16.94 5.15 -9.49
C PRO A 435 -16.38 6.15 -8.48
N ASP A 436 -17.27 6.68 -7.64
CA ASP A 436 -16.92 7.53 -6.51
C ASP A 436 -16.22 6.75 -5.41
N ALA A 437 -16.54 5.46 -5.26
CA ALA A 437 -15.76 4.55 -4.43
C ALA A 437 -15.89 3.11 -4.90
N PHE A 438 -14.97 2.26 -4.45
CA PHE A 438 -15.11 0.82 -4.55
C PHE A 438 -14.90 0.21 -3.17
N GLY A 439 -15.65 -0.83 -2.83
CA GLY A 439 -15.51 -1.53 -1.56
C GLY A 439 -15.64 -3.03 -1.67
N ILE A 440 -15.10 -3.72 -0.66
CA ILE A 440 -15.26 -5.16 -0.48
C ILE A 440 -15.61 -5.40 0.99
N LEU A 441 -16.78 -5.98 1.23
CA LEU A 441 -17.16 -6.53 2.54
C LEU A 441 -16.93 -8.04 2.56
N ARG A 442 -16.70 -8.61 3.74
CA ARG A 442 -16.60 -10.07 3.95
C ARG A 442 -17.51 -10.49 5.09
N ARG A 443 -18.32 -11.53 4.86
CA ARG A 443 -19.21 -12.15 5.86
C ARG A 443 -19.21 -13.65 5.64
N GLY A 444 -18.95 -14.45 6.67
CA GLY A 444 -18.96 -15.92 6.55
C GLY A 444 -18.01 -16.50 5.50
N GLY A 445 -16.88 -15.84 5.21
CA GLY A 445 -15.94 -16.25 4.16
C GLY A 445 -16.26 -15.70 2.76
N GLU A 446 -17.52 -15.35 2.50
CA GLU A 446 -17.96 -14.74 1.24
C GLU A 446 -17.55 -13.28 1.15
N THR A 447 -17.26 -12.81 -0.07
CA THR A 447 -16.88 -11.42 -0.34
C THR A 447 -17.94 -10.74 -1.19
N PHE A 448 -18.28 -9.51 -0.84
CA PHE A 448 -19.29 -8.69 -1.51
C PHE A 448 -18.62 -7.44 -2.07
N PRO A 449 -18.08 -7.48 -3.31
CA PRO A 449 -17.54 -6.30 -3.95
C PRO A 449 -18.66 -5.36 -4.40
N PHE A 450 -18.43 -4.06 -4.31
CA PHE A 450 -19.37 -3.06 -4.80
C PHE A 450 -18.68 -1.79 -5.30
N PHE A 451 -19.28 -1.16 -6.30
CA PHE A 451 -19.03 0.22 -6.72
C PHE A 451 -20.05 1.13 -6.06
N LEU A 452 -19.64 2.36 -5.74
CA LEU A 452 -20.51 3.41 -5.25
C LEU A 452 -20.50 4.57 -6.24
N GLU A 453 -21.70 5.04 -6.58
CA GLU A 453 -21.97 6.28 -7.28
C GLU A 453 -22.84 7.14 -6.36
N TRP A 454 -22.38 8.35 -6.05
CA TRP A 454 -23.14 9.33 -5.30
C TRP A 454 -23.63 10.40 -6.26
N GLU A 455 -24.93 10.63 -6.38
CA GLU A 455 -25.47 11.55 -7.39
C GLU A 455 -26.37 12.60 -6.77
N ARG A 456 -25.97 13.86 -6.93
CA ARG A 456 -26.66 15.02 -6.35
C ARG A 456 -27.45 15.83 -7.37
N ARG A 457 -27.11 15.71 -8.67
CA ARG A 457 -27.51 16.68 -9.70
C ARG A 457 -28.13 16.06 -10.93
N ALA A 458 -27.97 14.76 -11.17
CA ALA A 458 -28.54 14.12 -12.35
C ALA A 458 -30.04 13.87 -12.18
N VAL A 459 -30.85 14.89 -12.49
CA VAL A 459 -32.33 14.77 -12.52
C VAL A 459 -32.88 14.48 -13.93
N ARG A 460 -32.10 14.76 -14.99
CA ARG A 460 -32.57 14.58 -16.38
C ARG A 460 -32.33 13.15 -16.87
N PRO A 461 -33.32 12.49 -17.51
CA PRO A 461 -33.18 11.12 -18.02
C PRO A 461 -31.97 10.89 -18.93
N GLY A 462 -31.64 11.83 -19.82
CA GLY A 462 -30.47 11.70 -20.70
C GLY A 462 -29.14 11.71 -19.94
N THR A 463 -29.03 12.51 -18.87
CA THR A 463 -27.86 12.54 -18.00
C THR A 463 -27.71 11.23 -17.23
N MET A 464 -28.82 10.70 -16.71
CA MET A 464 -28.87 9.41 -16.03
C MET A 464 -28.44 8.25 -16.94
N ALA A 465 -28.95 8.19 -18.17
CA ALA A 465 -28.55 7.19 -19.16
C ALA A 465 -27.05 7.29 -19.49
N THR A 466 -26.54 8.51 -19.64
CA THR A 466 -25.11 8.75 -19.90
C THR A 466 -24.21 8.27 -18.76
N ARG A 467 -24.66 8.43 -17.50
CA ARG A 467 -23.97 7.91 -16.31
C ARG A 467 -23.95 6.39 -16.26
N LEU A 468 -25.02 5.73 -16.67
CA LEU A 468 -25.13 4.26 -16.64
C LEU A 468 -24.38 3.58 -17.80
N ALA A 469 -24.25 4.24 -18.95
CA ALA A 469 -23.67 3.67 -20.17
C ALA A 469 -22.25 3.05 -20.00
N PRO A 470 -21.31 3.63 -19.23
CA PRO A 470 -20.03 2.99 -18.92
C PRO A 470 -20.18 1.63 -18.22
N TYR A 471 -21.11 1.51 -17.27
CA TYR A 471 -21.39 0.25 -16.57
C TYR A 471 -22.00 -0.79 -17.49
N LEU A 472 -22.99 -0.43 -18.31
CA LEU A 472 -23.55 -1.36 -19.31
C LEU A 472 -22.45 -1.97 -20.19
N ARG A 473 -21.49 -1.14 -20.64
CA ARG A 473 -20.34 -1.64 -21.41
C ARG A 473 -19.41 -2.52 -20.57
N TYR A 474 -19.18 -2.18 -19.31
CA TYR A 474 -18.32 -2.95 -18.41
C TYR A 474 -18.90 -4.34 -18.13
N TYR A 475 -20.19 -4.41 -17.77
CA TYR A 475 -20.91 -5.65 -17.46
C TYR A 475 -21.27 -6.47 -18.71
N SER A 476 -21.27 -5.88 -19.91
CA SER A 476 -21.33 -6.63 -21.17
C SER A 476 -20.07 -7.47 -21.49
N SER A 477 -19.04 -7.39 -20.65
CA SER A 477 -17.77 -8.10 -20.81
C SER A 477 -17.50 -9.04 -19.63
N LYS A 478 -16.49 -9.91 -19.74
CA LYS A 478 -16.01 -10.74 -18.62
C LYS A 478 -15.14 -9.97 -17.62
N GLN A 479 -14.87 -8.69 -17.88
CA GLN A 479 -13.94 -7.89 -17.09
C GLN A 479 -14.32 -7.75 -15.60
N PRO A 480 -15.61 -7.60 -15.20
CA PRO A 480 -15.95 -7.53 -13.78
C PRO A 480 -15.46 -8.74 -13.00
N LEU A 481 -15.70 -9.95 -13.52
CA LEU A 481 -15.25 -11.19 -12.92
C LEU A 481 -13.71 -11.28 -12.87
N ASP A 482 -13.03 -10.89 -13.95
CA ASP A 482 -11.56 -10.88 -14.01
C ASP A 482 -10.94 -9.92 -12.96
N ASP A 483 -11.52 -8.72 -12.82
CA ASP A 483 -10.97 -7.67 -11.93
C ASP A 483 -11.25 -7.96 -10.45
N HIS A 484 -12.36 -8.64 -10.16
CA HIS A 484 -12.89 -8.73 -8.79
C HIS A 484 -13.02 -10.16 -8.25
N GLY A 485 -12.99 -11.18 -9.10
CA GLY A 485 -13.30 -12.57 -8.74
C GLY A 485 -14.80 -12.82 -8.57
N ASP A 486 -15.62 -11.79 -8.69
CA ASP A 486 -17.08 -11.83 -8.60
C ASP A 486 -17.67 -10.62 -9.37
N TRP A 487 -18.99 -10.54 -9.49
CA TRP A 487 -19.71 -9.41 -10.09
C TRP A 487 -19.99 -8.33 -9.04
N PRO A 488 -19.28 -7.18 -9.06
CA PRO A 488 -19.51 -6.15 -8.06
C PRO A 488 -20.93 -5.62 -8.15
N LEU A 489 -21.58 -5.33 -7.02
CA LEU A 489 -22.82 -4.55 -7.02
C LEU A 489 -22.52 -3.11 -7.46
N VAL A 490 -23.45 -2.45 -8.14
CA VAL A 490 -23.38 -1.00 -8.38
C VAL A 490 -24.40 -0.33 -7.47
N LEU A 491 -23.91 0.36 -6.44
CA LEU A 491 -24.73 1.12 -5.51
C LEU A 491 -24.82 2.57 -5.99
N VAL A 492 -26.03 3.05 -6.26
CA VAL A 492 -26.28 4.45 -6.64
C VAL A 492 -27.11 5.12 -5.56
N VAL A 493 -26.60 6.21 -5.01
CA VAL A 493 -27.27 6.97 -3.95
C VAL A 493 -27.63 8.36 -4.45
N PHE A 494 -28.91 8.70 -4.39
CA PHE A 494 -29.44 10.02 -4.71
C PHE A 494 -29.67 10.87 -3.47
N ASP A 495 -29.62 12.20 -3.61
CA ASP A 495 -30.01 13.09 -2.52
C ASP A 495 -31.53 12.98 -2.21
N ASP A 496 -32.39 12.82 -3.22
CA ASP A 496 -33.85 12.76 -3.09
C ASP A 496 -34.53 11.50 -3.71
N GLU A 497 -35.72 11.18 -3.23
CA GLU A 497 -36.51 9.98 -3.63
C GLU A 497 -37.06 10.05 -5.07
N LEU A 498 -37.36 11.26 -5.55
CA LEU A 498 -37.90 11.44 -6.90
C LEU A 498 -36.82 11.16 -7.96
N ALA A 499 -35.60 11.63 -7.74
CA ALA A 499 -34.44 11.33 -8.58
C ALA A 499 -34.13 9.83 -8.59
N GLU A 500 -34.16 9.17 -7.43
CA GLU A 500 -34.02 7.72 -7.31
C GLU A 500 -35.07 6.98 -8.17
N SER A 501 -36.35 7.35 -8.02
CA SER A 501 -37.46 6.72 -8.74
C SER A 501 -37.36 6.93 -10.26
N ASN A 502 -36.97 8.13 -10.70
CA ASN A 502 -36.73 8.43 -12.11
C ASN A 502 -35.54 7.62 -12.66
N PHE A 503 -34.45 7.52 -11.90
CA PHE A 503 -33.28 6.75 -12.29
C PHE A 503 -33.59 5.27 -12.43
N HIS A 504 -34.41 4.71 -11.54
CA HIS A 504 -34.86 3.31 -11.62
C HIS A 504 -35.55 3.00 -12.96
N GLY A 505 -36.47 3.86 -13.39
CA GLY A 505 -37.14 3.74 -14.68
C GLY A 505 -36.21 3.91 -15.89
N VAL A 506 -35.25 4.84 -15.82
CA VAL A 506 -34.22 5.00 -16.87
C VAL A 506 -33.32 3.78 -16.93
N ALA A 507 -32.83 3.31 -15.79
CA ALA A 507 -31.91 2.18 -15.70
C ALA A 507 -32.53 0.92 -16.29
N ARG A 508 -33.78 0.60 -15.93
CA ARG A 508 -34.49 -0.54 -16.51
C ARG A 508 -34.56 -0.46 -18.04
N ARG A 509 -35.00 0.68 -18.59
CA ARG A 509 -35.08 0.87 -20.05
C ARG A 509 -33.73 0.73 -20.74
N GLU A 510 -32.66 1.29 -20.17
CA GLU A 510 -31.33 1.24 -20.77
C GLU A 510 -30.70 -0.17 -20.66
N MET A 511 -30.96 -0.91 -19.58
CA MET A 511 -30.53 -2.31 -19.42
C MET A 511 -31.24 -3.21 -20.44
N ASP A 512 -32.56 -3.05 -20.60
CA ASP A 512 -33.35 -3.80 -21.57
C ASP A 512 -32.90 -3.48 -23.01
N ARG A 513 -32.67 -2.20 -23.32
CA ARG A 513 -32.13 -1.76 -24.62
C ARG A 513 -30.74 -2.33 -24.91
N ALA A 514 -29.88 -2.39 -23.90
CA ALA A 514 -28.51 -2.90 -24.07
C ALA A 514 -28.46 -4.44 -24.08
N GLY A 515 -29.51 -5.12 -23.59
CA GLY A 515 -29.50 -6.56 -23.35
C GLY A 515 -28.47 -6.96 -22.27
N VAL A 516 -28.25 -6.11 -21.27
CA VAL A 516 -27.23 -6.30 -20.23
C VAL A 516 -27.83 -6.07 -18.85
N ASP A 517 -27.66 -7.07 -17.98
CA ASP A 517 -28.03 -6.97 -16.58
C ASP A 517 -26.85 -6.49 -15.74
N VAL A 518 -26.97 -5.27 -15.22
CA VAL A 518 -26.08 -4.71 -14.20
C VAL A 518 -26.69 -5.02 -12.82
N PRO A 519 -25.94 -5.57 -11.86
CA PRO A 519 -26.40 -5.78 -10.48
C PRO A 519 -26.48 -4.42 -9.75
N LEU A 520 -27.50 -3.64 -10.12
CA LEU A 520 -27.66 -2.23 -9.81
C LEU A 520 -28.69 -2.02 -8.71
N TRP A 521 -28.28 -1.33 -7.66
CA TRP A 521 -29.04 -1.06 -6.46
C TRP A 521 -29.08 0.44 -6.24
N VAL A 522 -30.29 0.97 -6.11
CA VAL A 522 -30.55 2.42 -6.03
C VAL A 522 -31.18 2.73 -4.69
N SER A 523 -30.79 3.85 -4.09
CA SER A 523 -31.35 4.35 -2.84
C SER A 523 -31.25 5.88 -2.80
N HIS A 524 -31.75 6.48 -1.73
CA HIS A 524 -31.64 7.91 -1.47
C HIS A 524 -31.18 8.21 -0.04
N THR A 525 -30.69 9.43 0.21
CA THR A 525 -30.07 9.77 1.49
C THR A 525 -30.99 9.61 2.70
N ALA A 526 -32.26 10.02 2.59
CA ALA A 526 -33.19 9.99 3.72
C ALA A 526 -33.51 8.56 4.20
N ILE A 527 -33.69 7.60 3.29
CA ILE A 527 -33.89 6.19 3.70
C ILE A 527 -32.62 5.60 4.29
N LEU A 528 -31.45 5.89 3.72
CA LEU A 528 -30.15 5.44 4.23
C LEU A 528 -29.83 6.05 5.60
N GLU A 529 -30.30 7.25 5.88
CA GLU A 529 -30.22 7.85 7.22
C GLU A 529 -31.06 7.11 8.25
N ARG A 530 -32.23 6.62 7.84
CA ARG A 530 -33.15 5.90 8.73
C ARG A 530 -32.75 4.46 9.01
N VAL A 531 -32.34 3.70 7.99
CA VAL A 531 -32.09 2.24 8.13
C VAL A 531 -30.63 1.84 7.89
N GLY A 532 -29.80 2.77 7.41
CA GLY A 532 -28.39 2.57 7.10
C GLY A 532 -28.09 1.84 5.79
N PRO A 533 -26.83 1.87 5.33
CA PRO A 533 -26.40 1.30 4.05
C PRO A 533 -26.44 -0.22 3.97
N LEU A 534 -26.44 -0.96 5.08
CA LEU A 534 -26.68 -2.41 5.08
C LEU A 534 -28.14 -2.75 5.40
N GLY A 535 -29.01 -1.75 5.59
CA GLY A 535 -30.44 -1.93 5.84
C GLY A 535 -31.24 -2.25 4.58
N LYS A 536 -32.56 -2.39 4.76
CA LYS A 536 -33.55 -2.53 3.66
C LYS A 536 -33.81 -1.17 2.98
N ALA A 537 -32.74 -0.50 2.52
CA ALA A 537 -32.79 0.83 1.91
C ALA A 537 -32.80 0.80 0.37
N TRP A 538 -32.61 -0.37 -0.23
CA TRP A 538 -32.20 -0.50 -1.62
C TRP A 538 -33.30 -1.07 -2.50
N ARG A 539 -33.40 -0.53 -3.72
CA ARG A 539 -34.29 -1.00 -4.78
C ARG A 539 -33.49 -1.39 -6.01
N SER A 540 -33.86 -2.49 -6.65
CA SER A 540 -33.24 -2.96 -7.90
C SER A 540 -34.17 -2.73 -9.09
N PRO A 541 -33.68 -2.25 -10.27
CA PRO A 541 -34.45 -2.13 -11.51
C PRO A 541 -35.03 -3.44 -12.05
N LYS A 542 -34.40 -4.57 -11.71
CA LYS A 542 -34.86 -5.93 -12.02
C LYS A 542 -35.04 -6.73 -10.73
N VAL A 543 -35.92 -7.73 -10.76
CA VAL A 543 -36.08 -8.66 -9.64
C VAL A 543 -34.80 -9.50 -9.54
N LEU A 544 -33.86 -9.05 -8.72
CA LEU A 544 -32.71 -9.85 -8.32
C LEU A 544 -33.11 -10.59 -7.05
N GLU A 545 -32.91 -11.90 -7.02
CA GLU A 545 -33.18 -12.66 -5.79
C GLU A 545 -32.36 -12.07 -4.63
N PRO A 546 -32.96 -11.89 -3.44
CA PRO A 546 -32.29 -11.29 -2.29
C PRO A 546 -31.11 -12.10 -1.72
N LYS A 547 -30.68 -13.20 -2.35
CA LYS A 547 -29.53 -13.98 -1.90
C LYS A 547 -28.22 -13.17 -1.90
N HIS A 548 -28.21 -11.99 -2.52
CA HIS A 548 -27.07 -11.08 -2.60
C HIS A 548 -27.20 -9.82 -1.71
N VAL A 549 -28.16 -9.77 -0.78
CA VAL A 549 -28.35 -8.59 0.10
C VAL A 549 -27.66 -8.82 1.45
N PHE A 550 -26.81 -7.87 1.82
CA PHE A 550 -25.95 -7.82 3.01
C PHE A 550 -26.51 -8.38 4.33
#